data_AF-A0AAD5D0X6-F1
#
_entry.id   AF-A0AAD5D0X6-F1
#
_cell.length_a   1.000
_cell.length_b   1.000
_cell.length_c   1.000
_cell.angle_alpha   90.00
_cell.angle_beta   90.00
_cell.angle_gamma   90.00
#
_symmetry.space_group_name_H-M   'P 1'
#
loop_
_entity.id
_entity.type
_entity.pdbx_description
1 polymer ?
#
loop_
_entity_poly.entity_id
_entity_poly.type
_entity_poly.pdbx_seq_one_letter_code
_entity_poly.pdbx_strand_id
1 'polypeptide(L)'
;MSAYVERVIGESQFQMMKAEFEWKVLPEMHPESVGVSNILNHVIQVTTVINNALKRRERKGLKLAISYMETMKWEVLVVEDDAAAFACCLPGGKIVVFTGLLKHLTTDDEIATIICHEVGHVMRHARKRLVKNLYRAFRRQIYYMVVRPKLDPKEVFFMLDLPFSPRIQSASRTKVLTQD
;
A
#
# COMPACT_ATOMS: atom_id res chain seq x y z
N MET A 1 8.50 6.59 6.02
CA MET A 1 7.28 7.43 5.91
C MET A 1 6.75 7.55 7.32
N SER A 2 5.97 8.56 7.67
CA SER A 2 5.14 8.39 8.88
C SER A 2 4.15 7.25 8.61
N ALA A 3 3.95 6.34 9.55
CA ALA A 3 3.01 5.23 9.41
C ALA A 3 1.59 5.70 9.02
N TYR A 4 1.24 6.93 9.43
CA TYR A 4 0.02 7.60 9.03
C TYR A 4 -0.09 7.81 7.51
N VAL A 5 0.96 8.32 6.87
CA VAL A 5 0.97 8.59 5.43
C VAL A 5 0.88 7.29 4.62
N GLU A 6 1.55 6.22 5.08
CA GLU A 6 1.43 4.90 4.43
C GLU A 6 0.01 4.38 4.49
N ARG A 7 -0.64 4.55 5.64
CA ARG A 7 -2.03 4.14 5.84
C ARG A 7 -2.99 4.91 4.92
N VAL A 8 -2.83 6.24 4.81
CA VAL A 8 -3.70 7.06 3.95
C VAL A 8 -3.53 6.70 2.48
N ILE A 9 -2.30 6.50 2.03
CA ILE A 9 -2.02 6.07 0.64
C ILE A 9 -2.62 4.68 0.39
N GLY A 10 -2.38 3.75 1.31
CA GLY A 10 -2.92 2.40 1.24
C GLY A 10 -4.44 2.36 1.17
N GLU A 11 -5.10 3.12 2.04
CA GLU A 11 -6.56 3.25 2.06
C GLU A 11 -7.08 3.82 0.74
N SER A 12 -6.48 4.91 0.25
CA SER A 12 -6.89 5.51 -1.02
C SER A 12 -6.77 4.52 -2.18
N GLN A 13 -5.68 3.75 -2.24
CA GLN A 13 -5.48 2.72 -3.28
C GLN A 13 -6.49 1.58 -3.16
N PHE A 14 -6.77 1.16 -1.93
CA PHE A 14 -7.73 0.11 -1.65
C PHE A 14 -9.16 0.51 -2.04
N GLN A 15 -9.56 1.76 -1.76
CA GLN A 15 -10.85 2.29 -2.19
C GLN A 15 -10.95 2.44 -3.71
N MET A 16 -9.86 2.86 -4.38
CA MET A 16 -9.79 2.88 -5.84
C MET A 16 -10.00 1.49 -6.44
N MET A 17 -9.31 0.46 -5.90
CA MET A 17 -9.50 -0.93 -6.33
C MET A 17 -10.93 -1.42 -6.09
N LYS A 18 -11.52 -1.11 -4.93
CA LYS A 18 -12.92 -1.44 -4.64
C LYS A 18 -13.88 -0.79 -5.63
N ALA A 19 -13.65 0.46 -6.01
CA ALA A 19 -14.47 1.16 -6.99
C ALA A 19 -14.26 0.63 -8.43
N GLU A 20 -13.02 0.32 -8.79
CA GLU A 20 -12.68 -0.21 -10.12
C GLU A 20 -13.27 -1.60 -10.36
N PHE A 21 -13.23 -2.46 -9.33
CA PHE A 21 -13.68 -3.85 -9.38
C PHE A 21 -15.02 -4.07 -8.65
N GLU A 22 -15.83 -3.04 -8.43
CA GLU A 22 -17.00 -3.05 -7.54
C GLU A 22 -17.92 -4.27 -7.70
N TRP A 23 -18.25 -4.63 -8.94
CA TRP A 23 -19.13 -5.75 -9.26
C TRP A 23 -18.43 -7.11 -9.29
N LYS A 24 -17.10 -7.13 -9.23
CA LYS A 24 -16.25 -8.33 -9.15
C LYS A 24 -15.76 -8.58 -7.72
N VAL A 25 -15.93 -7.65 -6.79
CA VAL A 25 -15.49 -7.86 -5.41
C VAL A 25 -16.40 -8.88 -4.75
N LEU A 26 -15.81 -9.97 -4.24
CA LEU A 26 -16.54 -10.98 -3.50
C LEU A 26 -17.01 -10.43 -2.14
N PRO A 27 -18.22 -10.77 -1.69
CA PRO A 27 -18.68 -10.44 -0.34
C PRO A 27 -17.72 -10.98 0.73
N GLU A 28 -17.65 -10.29 1.87
CA GLU A 28 -16.81 -10.72 3.00
C GLU A 28 -17.18 -12.11 3.53
N MET A 29 -18.44 -12.52 3.38
CA MET A 29 -18.96 -13.83 3.80
C MET A 29 -18.70 -14.97 2.82
N HIS A 30 -18.10 -14.69 1.65
CA HIS A 30 -17.80 -15.72 0.66
C HIS A 30 -16.73 -16.70 1.18
N PRO A 31 -16.82 -18.02 0.91
CA PRO A 31 -15.85 -19.00 1.42
C PRO A 31 -14.39 -18.66 1.12
N GLU A 32 -14.10 -18.14 -0.07
CA GLU A 32 -12.73 -17.73 -0.44
C GLU A 32 -12.27 -16.48 0.33
N SER A 33 -13.13 -15.46 0.47
CA SER A 33 -12.84 -14.27 1.27
C SER A 33 -12.57 -14.61 2.73
N VAL A 34 -13.40 -15.50 3.29
CA VAL A 34 -13.25 -16.01 4.67
C VAL A 34 -11.98 -16.84 4.81
N GLY A 35 -11.69 -17.73 3.85
CA GLY A 35 -10.50 -18.58 3.85
C GLY A 35 -9.21 -17.75 3.85
N VAL A 36 -9.09 -16.81 2.92
CA VAL A 36 -7.92 -15.91 2.82
C VAL A 36 -7.78 -15.05 4.08
N SER A 37 -8.89 -14.54 4.62
CA SER A 37 -8.88 -13.75 5.85
C SER A 37 -8.42 -14.57 7.07
N ASN A 38 -8.89 -15.81 7.19
CA ASN A 38 -8.47 -16.72 8.27
C ASN A 38 -6.98 -17.06 8.17
N ILE A 39 -6.49 -17.34 6.97
CA ILE A 39 -5.07 -17.62 6.74
C ILE A 39 -4.23 -16.40 7.11
N LEU A 40 -4.63 -15.19 6.69
CA LEU A 40 -3.95 -13.96 7.07
C LEU A 40 -3.92 -13.78 8.60
N ASN A 41 -5.04 -14.02 9.28
CA ASN A 41 -5.10 -13.95 10.73
C ASN A 41 -4.14 -14.94 11.40
N HIS A 42 -4.05 -16.18 10.91
CA HIS A 42 -3.08 -17.15 11.40
C HIS A 42 -1.63 -16.68 11.17
N VAL A 43 -1.32 -16.13 9.99
CA VAL A 43 0.01 -15.57 9.70
C VAL A 43 0.37 -14.46 10.70
N ILE A 44 -0.55 -13.51 10.94
CA ILE A 44 -0.33 -12.43 11.90
C ILE A 44 -0.13 -12.99 13.31
N GLN A 45 -0.97 -13.91 13.76
CA GLN A 45 -0.85 -14.54 15.08
C GLN A 45 0.51 -15.23 15.27
N VAL A 46 0.94 -16.01 14.28
CA VAL A 46 2.24 -16.69 14.30
C VAL A 46 3.38 -15.66 14.39
N THR A 47 3.30 -14.55 13.64
CA THR A 47 4.32 -13.50 13.74
C THR A 47 4.39 -12.87 15.13
N THR A 48 3.25 -12.66 15.81
CA THR A 48 3.22 -12.15 17.19
C THR A 48 3.80 -13.16 18.19
N VAL A 49 3.52 -14.46 18.03
CA VAL A 49 4.12 -15.51 18.86
C VAL A 49 5.65 -15.52 18.69
N ILE A 50 6.13 -15.44 17.44
CA ILE A 50 7.56 -15.35 17.13
C ILE A 50 8.16 -14.07 17.76
N ASN A 51 7.48 -12.92 17.68
CA ASN A 51 7.94 -11.66 18.26
C ASN A 51 8.19 -11.78 19.79
N ASN A 52 7.31 -12.51 20.46
CA ASN A 52 7.40 -12.77 21.90
C ASN A 52 8.50 -13.78 22.25
N ALA A 53 8.70 -14.80 21.42
CA ALA A 53 9.74 -15.82 21.59
C ALA A 53 11.16 -15.30 21.27
N LEU A 54 11.29 -14.28 20.42
CA LEU A 54 12.58 -13.72 20.02
C LEU A 54 13.29 -13.03 21.20
N LYS A 55 14.38 -13.63 21.68
CA LYS A 55 15.29 -13.02 22.67
C LYS A 55 15.89 -11.73 22.11
N ARG A 56 15.90 -10.66 22.94
CA ARG A 56 16.23 -9.26 22.55
C ARG A 56 17.57 -9.05 21.83
N ARG A 57 18.54 -9.98 21.90
CA ARG A 57 19.92 -9.75 21.44
C ARG A 57 20.20 -10.11 19.98
N GLU A 58 19.47 -11.03 19.34
CA GLU A 58 19.93 -11.61 18.07
C GLU A 58 19.29 -11.06 16.79
N ARG A 59 18.13 -10.40 16.83
CA ARG A 59 17.45 -9.91 15.60
C ARG A 59 16.67 -8.60 15.78
N LYS A 60 17.35 -7.50 16.16
CA LYS A 60 16.73 -6.15 16.28
C LYS A 60 15.91 -5.74 15.04
N GLY A 61 16.42 -6.04 13.85
CA GLY A 61 15.76 -5.68 12.58
C GLY A 61 14.46 -6.46 12.29
N LEU A 62 14.38 -7.72 12.75
CA LEU A 62 13.18 -8.56 12.61
C LEU A 62 12.11 -8.12 13.60
N LYS A 63 12.49 -7.88 14.86
CA LYS A 63 11.58 -7.37 15.90
C LYS A 63 10.92 -6.06 15.50
N LEU A 64 11.70 -5.12 14.95
CA LEU A 64 11.17 -3.84 14.45
C LEU A 64 10.19 -4.03 13.28
N ALA A 65 10.46 -5.00 12.40
CA ALA A 65 9.59 -5.30 11.28
C ALA A 65 8.25 -5.87 11.77
N ILE A 66 8.29 -6.84 12.70
CA ILE A 66 7.08 -7.44 13.25
C ILE A 66 6.26 -6.41 14.04
N SER A 67 6.90 -5.60 14.89
CA SER A 67 6.20 -4.52 15.60
C SER A 67 5.56 -3.51 14.65
N TYR A 68 6.16 -3.29 13.48
CA TYR A 68 5.59 -2.41 12.47
C TYR A 68 4.35 -3.05 11.80
N MET A 69 4.40 -4.35 11.53
CA MET A 69 3.28 -5.14 11.02
C MET A 69 2.07 -5.12 11.97
N GLU A 70 2.32 -5.18 13.28
CA GLU A 70 1.28 -5.10 14.33
C GLU A 70 0.54 -3.73 14.34
N THR A 71 1.14 -2.67 13.81
CA THR A 71 0.50 -1.33 13.73
C THR A 71 -0.39 -1.13 12.51
N MET A 72 -0.40 -2.10 11.59
CA MET A 72 -1.20 -2.04 10.37
C MET A 72 -2.61 -2.57 10.60
N LYS A 73 -3.56 -2.06 9.81
CA LYS A 73 -4.93 -2.57 9.80
C LYS A 73 -5.06 -3.50 8.61
N TRP A 74 -5.02 -4.79 8.89
CA TRP A 74 -5.08 -5.83 7.87
C TRP A 74 -6.49 -5.99 7.35
N GLU A 75 -6.67 -5.79 6.05
CA GLU A 75 -7.96 -6.00 5.36
C GLU A 75 -7.70 -6.72 4.05
N VAL A 76 -8.56 -7.69 3.75
CA VAL A 76 -8.49 -8.51 2.54
C VAL A 76 -9.62 -8.11 1.62
N LEU A 77 -9.30 -8.00 0.34
CA LEU A 77 -10.25 -7.89 -0.75
C LEU A 77 -10.02 -9.06 -1.70
N VAL A 78 -11.06 -9.84 -1.95
CA VAL A 78 -10.99 -10.87 -3.00
C VAL A 78 -11.78 -10.37 -4.20
N VAL A 79 -11.14 -10.41 -5.37
CA VAL A 79 -11.71 -9.97 -6.64
C VAL A 79 -11.92 -11.20 -7.51
N GLU A 80 -13.16 -11.40 -7.93
CA GLU A 80 -13.59 -12.42 -8.88
C GLU A 80 -13.09 -12.08 -10.28
N ASP A 81 -11.95 -12.66 -10.64
CA ASP A 81 -11.40 -12.62 -11.98
C ASP A 81 -10.52 -13.85 -12.21
N ASP A 82 -11.07 -14.80 -12.98
CA ASP A 82 -10.41 -16.06 -13.28
C ASP A 82 -9.24 -15.92 -14.25
N ALA A 83 -9.20 -14.84 -15.03
CA ALA A 83 -8.11 -14.57 -15.95
C ALA A 83 -6.90 -13.94 -15.24
N ALA A 84 -7.12 -13.29 -14.09
CA ALA A 84 -6.08 -12.65 -13.31
C ALA A 84 -5.55 -13.57 -12.19
N ALA A 85 -4.36 -14.12 -12.37
CA ALA A 85 -3.67 -14.94 -11.37
C ALA A 85 -2.64 -14.13 -10.57
N PHE A 86 -3.12 -13.20 -9.72
CA PHE A 86 -2.25 -12.27 -8.99
C PHE A 86 -2.78 -11.96 -7.58
N ALA A 87 -1.87 -11.61 -6.67
CA ALA A 87 -2.17 -11.01 -5.38
C ALA A 87 -1.19 -9.87 -5.10
N CYS A 88 -1.64 -8.82 -4.43
CA CYS A 88 -0.74 -7.77 -3.93
C CYS A 88 -1.06 -7.34 -2.52
N CYS A 89 -0.02 -6.91 -1.82
CA CYS A 89 -0.16 -6.16 -0.58
C CYS A 89 0.17 -4.67 -0.80
N LEU A 90 -0.83 -3.84 -0.53
CA LEU A 90 -0.72 -2.39 -0.56
C LEU A 90 -0.18 -1.87 0.79
N PRO A 91 0.37 -0.65 0.83
CA PRO A 91 0.79 -0.02 2.08
C PRO A 91 -0.33 0.01 3.12
N GLY A 92 0.02 0.01 4.40
CA GLY A 92 -0.98 0.11 5.47
C GLY A 92 -1.72 -1.19 5.82
N GLY A 93 -1.39 -2.31 5.18
CA GLY A 93 -1.92 -3.64 5.52
C GLY A 93 -3.09 -4.10 4.65
N LYS A 94 -3.30 -3.52 3.47
CA LYS A 94 -4.40 -3.93 2.59
C LYS A 94 -3.91 -5.01 1.63
N ILE A 95 -4.63 -6.12 1.51
CA ILE A 95 -4.30 -7.22 0.61
C ILE A 95 -5.42 -7.36 -0.42
N VAL A 96 -5.04 -7.49 -1.68
CA VAL A 96 -5.97 -7.79 -2.78
C VAL A 96 -5.55 -9.11 -3.40
N VAL A 97 -6.49 -10.05 -3.50
CA VAL A 97 -6.28 -11.39 -4.07
C VAL A 97 -7.29 -11.62 -5.18
N PHE A 98 -6.86 -12.19 -6.30
CA PHE A 98 -7.74 -12.51 -7.42
C PHE A 98 -8.08 -14.01 -7.43
N THR A 99 -9.33 -14.36 -7.76
CA THR A 99 -9.80 -15.75 -7.76
C THR A 99 -9.05 -16.63 -8.76
N GLY A 100 -8.59 -16.07 -9.88
CA GLY A 100 -7.74 -16.78 -10.83
C GLY A 100 -6.47 -17.34 -10.18
N LEU A 101 -5.91 -16.64 -9.18
CA LEU A 101 -4.78 -17.17 -8.41
C LEU A 101 -5.23 -18.30 -7.49
N LEU A 102 -6.34 -18.12 -6.77
CA LEU A 102 -6.86 -19.13 -5.83
C LEU A 102 -7.21 -20.45 -6.51
N LYS A 103 -7.65 -20.43 -7.78
CA LYS A 103 -7.89 -21.64 -8.57
C LYS A 103 -6.65 -22.48 -8.83
N HIS A 104 -5.46 -21.86 -8.80
CA HIS A 104 -4.19 -22.56 -8.94
C HIS A 104 -3.61 -23.04 -7.62
N LEU A 105 -4.12 -22.54 -6.49
CA LEU A 105 -3.64 -22.89 -5.15
C LEU A 105 -4.63 -23.87 -4.54
N THR A 106 -4.19 -25.11 -4.37
CA THR A 106 -5.05 -26.21 -3.93
C THR A 106 -5.09 -26.37 -2.42
N THR A 107 -4.11 -25.77 -1.72
CA THR A 107 -3.93 -25.93 -0.27
C THR A 107 -3.80 -24.59 0.44
N ASP A 108 -4.25 -24.56 1.69
CA ASP A 108 -4.11 -23.39 2.57
C ASP A 108 -2.62 -23.00 2.77
N ASP A 109 -1.71 -23.97 2.75
CA ASP A 109 -0.27 -23.75 2.87
C ASP A 109 0.31 -22.97 1.68
N GLU A 110 -0.17 -23.25 0.46
CA GLU A 110 0.22 -22.52 -0.76
C GLU A 110 -0.28 -21.07 -0.71
N ILE A 111 -1.54 -20.87 -0.28
CA ILE A 111 -2.13 -19.54 -0.08
C ILE A 111 -1.35 -18.78 1.01
N ALA A 112 -1.05 -19.43 2.13
CA ALA A 112 -0.28 -18.85 3.23
C ALA A 112 1.12 -18.42 2.77
N THR A 113 1.76 -19.21 1.91
CA THR A 113 3.09 -18.92 1.37
C THR A 113 3.07 -17.62 0.55
N ILE A 114 2.08 -17.44 -0.32
CA ILE A 114 1.96 -16.23 -1.15
C ILE A 114 1.59 -15.02 -0.29
N ILE A 115 0.66 -15.17 0.66
CA ILE A 115 0.34 -14.10 1.60
C ILE A 115 1.58 -13.67 2.39
N CYS A 116 2.37 -14.62 2.91
CA CYS A 116 3.61 -14.34 3.62
C CYS A 116 4.64 -13.63 2.72
N HIS A 117 4.75 -14.03 1.45
CA HIS A 117 5.63 -13.40 0.46
C HIS A 117 5.26 -11.92 0.24
N GLU A 118 3.98 -11.63 0.03
CA GLU A 118 3.47 -10.28 -0.21
C GLU A 118 3.57 -9.38 1.03
N VAL A 119 3.23 -9.91 2.21
CA VAL A 119 3.43 -9.23 3.51
C VAL A 119 4.91 -8.88 3.69
N GLY A 120 5.80 -9.83 3.43
CA GLY A 120 7.25 -9.63 3.49
C GLY A 120 7.74 -8.55 2.51
N HIS A 121 7.14 -8.48 1.32
CA HIS A 121 7.41 -7.42 0.35
C HIS A 121 7.06 -6.05 0.91
N VAL A 122 5.88 -5.86 1.51
CA VAL A 122 5.50 -4.57 2.11
C VAL A 122 6.43 -4.19 3.25
N MET A 123 6.80 -5.12 4.12
CA MET A 123 7.77 -4.87 5.20
C MET A 123 9.14 -4.41 4.68
N ARG A 124 9.59 -4.96 3.54
CA ARG A 124 10.86 -4.58 2.88
C ARG A 124 10.74 -3.28 2.09
N HIS A 125 9.61 -3.01 1.46
CA HIS A 125 9.39 -1.85 0.58
C HIS A 125 8.98 -0.58 1.33
N ALA A 126 8.24 -0.68 2.45
CA ALA A 126 8.00 0.44 3.37
C ALA A 126 9.32 1.10 3.82
N ARG A 127 10.36 0.28 4.02
CA ARG A 127 11.71 0.76 4.37
C ARG A 127 12.49 1.37 3.19
N LYS A 128 12.21 0.98 1.93
CA LYS A 128 13.04 1.32 0.75
C LYS A 128 12.44 2.38 -0.20
N ARG A 129 11.12 2.56 -0.26
CA ARG A 129 10.49 3.48 -1.24
C ARG A 129 10.79 4.96 -0.96
N LEU A 130 10.85 5.37 0.31
CA LEU A 130 11.17 6.76 0.66
C LEU A 130 12.62 7.14 0.42
N VAL A 131 13.58 6.30 0.84
CA VAL A 131 15.00 6.57 0.61
C VAL A 131 15.28 6.66 -0.89
N LYS A 132 14.68 5.78 -1.71
CA LYS A 132 14.85 5.78 -3.17
C LYS A 132 14.19 6.99 -3.85
N ASN A 133 12.98 7.38 -3.43
CA ASN A 133 12.27 8.52 -4.02
C ASN A 133 12.85 9.86 -3.56
N LEU A 134 13.22 9.97 -2.28
CA LEU A 134 13.87 11.14 -1.70
C LEU A 134 15.28 11.32 -2.29
N TYR A 135 16.06 10.24 -2.41
CA TYR A 135 17.35 10.27 -3.13
C TYR A 135 17.17 10.67 -4.60
N ARG A 136 16.16 10.16 -5.30
CA ARG A 136 15.85 10.58 -6.69
C ARG A 136 15.44 12.05 -6.78
N ALA A 137 14.69 12.56 -5.79
CA ALA A 137 14.28 13.97 -5.72
C ALA A 137 15.47 14.88 -5.40
N PHE A 138 16.29 14.54 -4.40
CA PHE A 138 17.52 15.26 -4.07
C PHE A 138 18.53 15.23 -5.22
N ARG A 139 18.73 14.08 -5.88
CA ARG A 139 19.62 13.96 -7.04
C ARG A 139 19.16 14.86 -8.19
N ARG A 140 17.84 14.98 -8.40
CA ARG A 140 17.24 15.84 -9.41
C ARG A 140 17.41 17.32 -9.04
N GLN A 141 17.22 17.68 -7.78
CA GLN A 141 17.41 19.04 -7.27
C GLN A 141 18.87 19.49 -7.38
N ILE A 142 19.82 18.64 -6.96
CA ILE A 142 21.26 18.89 -7.08
C ILE A 142 21.67 19.00 -8.56
N TYR A 143 21.14 18.13 -9.42
CA TYR A 143 21.37 18.20 -10.86
C TYR A 143 20.91 19.54 -11.46
N TYR A 144 19.73 20.03 -11.10
CA TYR A 144 19.25 21.33 -11.59
C TYR A 144 20.05 22.52 -11.02
N MET A 145 20.53 22.43 -9.77
CA MET A 145 21.38 23.46 -9.16
C MET A 145 22.76 23.57 -9.83
N VAL A 146 23.31 22.44 -10.31
CA VAL A 146 24.62 22.39 -10.99
C VAL A 146 24.52 22.73 -12.48
N VAL A 147 23.43 22.34 -13.16
CA VAL A 147 23.28 22.48 -14.62
C VAL A 147 22.61 23.80 -15.04
N ARG A 148 21.79 24.43 -14.18
CA ARG A 148 21.08 25.69 -14.48
C ARG A 148 21.19 26.68 -13.29
N PRO A 149 22.29 27.45 -13.17
CA PRO A 149 22.52 28.34 -12.02
C PRO A 149 21.67 29.63 -12.02
N LYS A 150 20.79 29.86 -12.99
CA LYS A 150 19.91 31.04 -13.08
C LYS A 150 18.47 30.63 -13.38
N LEU A 151 17.77 30.15 -12.35
CA LEU A 151 16.32 30.05 -12.35
C LEU A 151 15.78 31.22 -11.53
N ASP A 152 14.94 32.05 -12.15
CA ASP A 152 14.28 33.19 -11.52
C ASP A 152 13.40 32.67 -10.37
N PRO A 153 13.44 33.24 -9.14
CA PRO A 153 12.70 32.72 -7.98
C PRO A 153 11.20 32.51 -8.22
N LYS A 154 10.61 33.24 -9.18
CA LYS A 154 9.20 33.13 -9.58
C LYS A 154 8.86 31.82 -10.31
N GLU A 155 9.80 31.26 -11.07
CA GLU A 155 9.63 29.97 -11.77
C GLU A 155 9.71 28.78 -10.80
N VAL A 156 10.56 28.90 -9.76
CA VAL A 156 10.68 27.89 -8.70
C VAL A 156 9.41 27.85 -7.83
N PHE A 157 8.80 29.01 -7.57
CA PHE A 157 7.53 29.11 -6.85
C PHE A 157 6.36 28.50 -7.66
N PHE A 158 6.30 28.76 -8.97
CA PHE A 158 5.29 28.19 -9.87
C PHE A 158 5.38 26.67 -9.99
N MET A 159 6.59 26.10 -9.91
CA MET A 159 6.82 24.64 -9.98
C MET A 159 6.51 23.91 -8.65
N LEU A 160 6.46 24.63 -7.53
CA LEU A 160 6.05 24.10 -6.22
C LEU A 160 4.52 24.16 -6.00
N ASP A 161 3.80 24.98 -6.76
CA ASP A 161 2.37 25.29 -6.57
C ASP A 161 1.36 24.43 -7.37
N LEU A 162 1.78 23.33 -7.98
CA LEU A 162 0.87 22.32 -8.56
C LEU A 162 1.26 20.92 -8.06
N PRO A 163 0.38 20.09 -7.44
CA PRO A 163 -1.09 20.14 -7.28
C PRO A 163 -1.56 20.05 -5.79
N PHE A 164 -0.98 20.83 -4.87
CA PHE A 164 -1.33 20.77 -3.43
C PHE A 164 -1.99 22.05 -2.87
N SER A 165 -2.63 22.89 -3.70
CA SER A 165 -3.34 24.08 -3.21
C SER A 165 -4.86 23.85 -3.06
N PRO A 166 -5.43 23.98 -1.85
CA PRO A 166 -6.88 23.82 -1.59
C PRO A 166 -7.80 24.80 -2.32
N ARG A 167 -7.28 25.89 -2.93
CA ARG A 167 -8.08 26.89 -3.66
C ARG A 167 -8.59 26.41 -5.02
N ILE A 168 -7.97 25.40 -5.64
CA ILE A 168 -8.43 24.89 -6.95
C ILE A 168 -9.68 24.01 -6.81
N GLN A 169 -9.92 23.40 -5.65
CA GLN A 169 -11.14 22.59 -5.41
C GLN A 169 -12.41 23.44 -5.19
N SER A 170 -12.30 24.68 -4.71
CA SER A 170 -13.47 25.56 -4.55
C SER A 170 -13.89 26.24 -5.87
N ALA A 171 -12.98 26.38 -6.83
CA ALA A 171 -13.24 27.03 -8.12
C ALA A 171 -13.87 26.09 -9.17
N SER A 172 -13.75 24.77 -9.02
CA SER A 172 -14.43 23.78 -9.87
C SER A 172 -15.87 23.50 -9.41
N ARG A 173 -16.23 23.83 -8.16
CA ARG A 173 -17.57 23.59 -7.60
C ARG A 173 -18.59 24.70 -7.95
N THR A 174 -18.13 25.91 -8.29
CA THR A 174 -19.01 27.05 -8.65
C THR A 174 -19.39 27.12 -10.13
N LYS A 175 -18.78 26.31 -11.01
CA LYS A 175 -19.14 26.27 -12.45
C LYS A 175 -20.25 25.26 -12.81
N VAL A 176 -20.77 24.50 -11.83
CA VAL A 176 -21.82 23.48 -12.05
C VAL A 176 -23.22 23.98 -11.66
N LEU A 177 -23.36 25.19 -11.10
CA LEU A 177 -24.66 25.75 -10.66
C LEU A 177 -25.21 26.89 -11.53
N THR A 178 -24.68 27.08 -12.75
CA THR A 178 -25.26 28.02 -13.73
C THR A 178 -25.24 27.39 -15.12
N GLN A 179 -26.03 26.34 -15.30
CA GLN A 179 -26.54 25.93 -16.60
C GLN A 179 -28.03 25.61 -16.41
N ASP A 180 -28.82 26.68 -16.36
CA ASP A 180 -30.21 26.79 -16.81
C ASP A 180 -30.37 28.22 -17.38
#